data_AF-A0A9D2QUE9-F1
#
_entry.id   AF-A0A9D2QUE9-F1
#
_cell.length_a   1.000
_cell.length_b   1.000
_cell.length_c   1.000
_cell.angle_alpha   90.00
_cell.angle_beta   90.00
_cell.angle_gamma   90.00
#
_symmetry.space_group_name_H-M   'P 1'
#
loop_
_entity.id
_entity.type
_entity.pdbx_description
1 polymer ?
#
loop_
_entity_poly.entity_id
_entity_poly.type
_entity_poly.pdbx_seq_one_letter_code
_entity_poly.pdbx_strand_id
1 'polypeptide(L)'
;EVLDNKDIIRVFPRTLSNTNTSLVLKTPKTKTSVRKIFLPSTVAQMLLERKKQIDEMKELFGDEYLDYDLVFCHSSGRPMEGQVINRALKKLIQDNDLPDVVFHSFRHASITYKLKWNGGDMKSVQGDSGHARMDMVADVYSHIIDEDRRYNAQKFEEQFYNAKGLKNAEEGKTAPMPKFETSVELLDPMAEVQKESEVEKEKPAENSTDENAALLTKLLSNPETAALLKALAKTI
;
A
#
# COMPACT_ATOMS: atom_id res chain seq x y z
N GLU A 1 21.07 20.74 12.13
CA GLU A 1 22.11 19.97 11.42
C GLU A 1 22.58 20.75 10.22
N VAL A 2 23.88 21.03 10.13
CA VAL A 2 24.50 21.56 8.91
C VAL A 2 24.49 20.41 7.91
N LEU A 3 23.75 20.56 6.82
CA LEU A 3 23.62 19.51 5.82
C LEU A 3 24.91 19.47 5.00
N ASP A 4 25.66 18.37 5.10
CA ASP A 4 26.71 18.10 4.13
C ASP A 4 26.06 17.99 2.75
N ASN A 5 26.37 18.93 1.86
CA ASN A 5 25.78 19.11 0.52
C ASN A 5 25.91 17.88 -0.41
N LYS A 6 26.50 16.77 0.05
CA LYS A 6 26.72 15.55 -0.75
C LYS A 6 25.44 14.79 -1.09
N ASP A 7 24.37 14.96 -0.31
CA ASP A 7 23.12 14.19 -0.46
C ASP A 7 21.93 15.04 -0.95
N ILE A 8 22.17 16.26 -1.44
CA ILE A 8 21.11 17.16 -1.88
C ILE A 8 20.94 17.07 -3.40
N ILE A 9 19.77 16.61 -3.84
CA ILE A 9 19.39 16.62 -5.26
C ILE A 9 18.98 18.03 -5.68
N ARG A 10 18.16 18.70 -4.86
CA ARG A 10 17.65 20.05 -5.18
C ARG A 10 17.29 20.82 -3.92
N VAL A 11 17.62 22.11 -3.89
CA VAL A 11 17.07 23.07 -2.91
C VAL A 11 16.01 23.90 -3.62
N PHE A 12 14.81 23.94 -3.06
CA PHE A 12 13.72 24.72 -3.60
C PHE A 12 13.74 26.15 -3.06
N PRO A 13 13.27 27.14 -3.85
CA PRO A 13 13.17 28.51 -3.38
C PRO A 13 12.22 28.60 -2.18
N ARG A 14 12.51 29.55 -1.30
CA ARG A 14 11.75 29.76 -0.07
C ARG A 14 10.29 30.08 -0.39
N THR A 15 9.39 29.53 0.42
CA THR A 15 7.96 29.79 0.24
C THR A 15 7.60 31.22 0.63
N LEU A 16 8.20 31.70 1.73
CA LEU A 16 8.01 33.03 2.29
C LEU A 16 9.36 33.73 2.43
N SER A 17 9.43 35.01 2.04
CA SER A 17 10.66 35.82 2.06
C SER A 17 11.26 36.00 3.46
N ASN A 18 10.47 35.86 4.53
CA ASN A 18 10.88 36.01 5.93
C ASN A 18 11.32 34.71 6.62
N THR A 19 11.28 33.57 5.93
CA THR A 19 11.64 32.27 6.52
C THR A 19 13.09 31.91 6.21
N ASN A 20 13.80 31.34 7.19
CA ASN A 20 15.15 30.80 6.99
C ASN A 20 15.16 29.34 6.51
N THR A 21 13.99 28.70 6.47
CA THR A 21 13.84 27.29 6.08
C THR A 21 13.55 27.19 4.58
N SER A 22 14.20 26.23 3.91
CA SER A 22 13.95 25.91 2.51
C SER A 22 13.71 24.41 2.37
N LEU A 23 12.82 24.03 1.45
CA LEU A 23 12.59 22.62 1.16
C LEU A 23 13.75 22.06 0.36
N VAL A 24 14.14 20.84 0.68
CA VAL A 24 15.28 20.17 0.07
C VAL A 24 14.89 18.77 -0.34
N LEU A 25 15.07 18.45 -1.62
CA LEU A 25 15.01 17.10 -2.13
C LEU A 25 16.38 16.43 -1.92
N LYS A 26 16.40 15.30 -1.24
CA LYS A 26 17.62 14.55 -0.90
C LYS A 26 17.66 13.19 -1.55
N THR A 27 18.86 12.69 -1.78
CA THR A 27 19.06 11.28 -2.08
C THR A 27 18.74 10.44 -0.84
N PRO A 28 18.26 9.20 -1.01
CA PRO A 28 18.09 8.30 0.11
C PRO A 28 19.43 8.05 0.81
N LYS A 29 19.41 7.98 2.15
CA LYS A 29 20.62 7.81 2.99
C LYS A 29 21.42 6.53 2.67
N THR A 30 20.77 5.50 2.13
CA THR A 30 21.39 4.21 1.81
C THR A 30 21.07 3.80 0.37
N LYS A 31 22.03 3.13 -0.29
CA LYS A 31 21.81 2.54 -1.63
C LYS A 31 20.66 1.54 -1.64
N THR A 32 20.45 0.83 -0.53
CA THR A 32 19.35 -0.13 -0.34
C THR A 32 17.96 0.52 -0.33
N SER A 33 17.88 1.83 -0.13
CA SER A 33 16.61 2.56 -0.16
C SER A 33 16.14 2.88 -1.59
N VAL A 34 17.05 2.89 -2.56
CA VAL A 34 16.74 3.05 -3.99
C VAL A 34 16.21 1.73 -4.51
N ARG A 35 14.93 1.71 -4.90
CA ARG A 35 14.24 0.49 -5.30
C ARG A 35 13.22 0.75 -6.39
N LYS A 36 12.96 -0.28 -7.20
CA LYS A 36 11.88 -0.32 -8.18
C LYS A 36 10.64 -0.90 -7.51
N ILE A 37 9.49 -0.27 -7.75
CA ILE A 37 8.20 -0.74 -7.26
C ILE A 37 7.31 -0.95 -8.48
N PHE A 38 6.63 -2.10 -8.54
CA PHE A 38 5.67 -2.38 -9.59
C PHE A 38 4.32 -1.76 -9.22
N LEU A 39 3.74 -1.02 -10.16
CA LEU A 39 2.47 -0.32 -9.94
C LEU A 39 1.30 -1.14 -10.50
N PRO A 40 0.20 -1.28 -9.75
CA PRO A 40 -1.06 -1.75 -10.30
C PRO A 40 -1.53 -0.82 -11.43
N SER A 41 -2.27 -1.36 -12.41
CA SER A 41 -2.81 -0.60 -13.55
C SER A 41 -3.64 0.60 -13.11
N THR A 42 -4.47 0.45 -12.07
CA THR A 42 -5.28 1.53 -11.50
C THR A 42 -4.42 2.70 -11.03
N VAL A 43 -3.33 2.43 -10.30
CA VAL A 43 -2.43 3.49 -9.80
C VAL A 43 -1.69 4.14 -10.96
N ALA A 44 -1.29 3.37 -11.98
CA ALA A 44 -0.66 3.92 -13.18
C ALA A 44 -1.62 4.87 -13.93
N GLN A 45 -2.91 4.52 -14.05
CA GLN A 45 -3.94 5.38 -14.63
C GLN A 45 -4.11 6.67 -13.84
N MET A 46 -4.19 6.61 -12.51
CA MET A 46 -4.27 7.81 -11.66
C MET A 46 -3.06 8.74 -11.84
N LEU A 47 -1.86 8.19 -12.05
CA LEU A 47 -0.67 9.00 -12.31
C LEU A 47 -0.68 9.63 -13.70
N LEU A 48 -1.22 8.95 -14.71
CA LEU A 48 -1.41 9.51 -16.05
C LEU A 48 -2.41 10.67 -16.03
N GLU A 49 -3.53 10.51 -15.31
CA GLU A 49 -4.50 11.57 -15.11
C GLU A 49 -3.89 12.76 -14.34
N ARG A 50 -3.14 12.48 -13.27
CA ARG A 50 -2.41 13.52 -12.54
C ARG A 50 -1.43 14.27 -13.43
N LYS A 51 -0.74 13.58 -14.34
CA LYS A 51 0.15 14.21 -15.31
C LYS A 51 -0.62 15.14 -16.25
N LYS A 52 -1.77 14.71 -16.77
CA LYS A 52 -2.65 15.55 -17.60
C LYS A 52 -3.06 16.83 -16.86
N GLN A 53 -3.48 16.72 -15.61
CA GLN A 53 -3.82 17.88 -14.77
C GLN A 53 -2.63 18.83 -14.59
N ILE A 54 -1.41 18.31 -14.42
CA ILE A 54 -0.20 19.13 -14.32
C ILE A 54 0.06 19.87 -15.63
N ASP A 55 -0.08 19.19 -16.77
CA ASP A 55 0.12 19.78 -18.10
C ASP A 55 -0.91 20.90 -18.36
N GLU A 56 -2.17 20.71 -17.96
CA GLU A 56 -3.21 21.75 -18.01
C GLU A 56 -2.86 22.96 -17.10
N MET A 57 -2.33 22.72 -15.89
CA MET A 57 -1.89 23.82 -15.02
C MET A 57 -0.67 24.55 -15.59
N LYS A 58 0.26 23.83 -16.24
CA LYS A 58 1.40 24.46 -16.93
C LYS A 58 0.93 25.38 -18.03
N GLU A 59 -0.06 24.96 -18.82
CA GLU A 59 -0.65 25.78 -19.88
C GLU A 59 -1.36 27.01 -19.30
N LEU A 60 -2.13 26.82 -18.22
CA LEU A 60 -2.91 27.89 -17.60
C LEU A 60 -2.03 28.98 -16.94
N PHE A 61 -0.98 28.58 -16.23
CA PHE A 61 -0.09 29.50 -15.52
C PHE A 61 1.07 30.01 -16.39
N GLY A 62 1.36 29.36 -17.53
CA GLY A 62 2.42 29.75 -18.46
C GLY A 62 3.76 29.97 -17.75
N ASP A 63 4.33 31.16 -17.93
CA ASP A 63 5.63 31.55 -17.36
C ASP A 63 5.64 31.62 -15.82
N GLU A 64 4.47 31.72 -15.17
CA GLU A 64 4.37 31.73 -13.71
C GLU A 64 4.42 30.32 -13.10
N TYR A 65 4.30 29.27 -13.92
CA TYR A 65 4.36 27.90 -13.43
C TYR A 65 5.81 27.50 -13.08
N LEU A 66 6.03 27.08 -11.83
CA LEU A 66 7.34 26.66 -11.35
C LEU A 66 7.55 25.17 -11.60
N ASP A 67 8.03 24.82 -12.79
CA ASP A 67 8.24 23.42 -13.17
C ASP A 67 9.51 22.82 -12.55
N TYR A 68 9.30 21.90 -11.61
CA TYR A 68 10.35 21.13 -10.96
C TYR A 68 10.28 19.63 -11.28
N ASP A 69 9.49 19.22 -12.28
CA ASP A 69 9.26 17.83 -12.66
C ASP A 69 8.75 16.97 -11.48
N LEU A 70 7.85 17.56 -10.67
CA LEU A 70 7.26 16.92 -9.50
C LEU A 70 5.84 16.44 -9.81
N VAL A 71 5.54 15.19 -9.47
CA VAL A 71 4.19 14.61 -9.60
C VAL A 71 3.23 15.16 -8.52
N PHE A 72 3.74 15.34 -7.30
CA PHE A 72 3.01 15.92 -6.18
C PHE A 72 3.53 17.33 -5.91
N CYS A 73 2.78 18.32 -6.39
CA CYS A 73 3.10 19.73 -6.32
C CYS A 73 1.83 20.55 -6.15
N HIS A 74 1.98 21.81 -5.71
CA HIS A 74 0.87 22.76 -5.73
C HIS A 74 0.45 23.09 -7.17
N SER A 75 -0.72 23.71 -7.34
CA SER A 75 -1.21 24.13 -8.66
C SER A 75 -0.24 25.04 -9.42
N SER A 76 0.61 25.80 -8.72
CA SER A 76 1.67 26.62 -9.31
C SER A 76 3.00 25.89 -9.53
N GLY A 77 3.05 24.56 -9.38
CA GLY A 77 4.26 23.74 -9.55
C GLY A 77 5.20 23.69 -8.34
N ARG A 78 4.95 24.53 -7.32
CA ARG A 78 5.76 24.57 -6.09
C ARG A 78 5.78 23.21 -5.36
N PRO A 79 6.90 22.85 -4.73
CA PRO A 79 6.99 21.62 -3.94
C PRO A 79 6.00 21.62 -2.79
N MET A 80 5.41 20.46 -2.52
CA MET A 80 4.46 20.28 -1.43
C MET A 80 5.14 19.67 -0.20
N GLU A 81 4.82 20.21 0.98
CA GLU A 81 5.29 19.64 2.25
C GLU A 81 4.40 18.49 2.71
N GLY A 82 4.99 17.50 3.40
CA GLY A 82 4.21 16.40 3.98
C GLY A 82 3.12 16.86 4.96
N GLN A 83 3.30 18.02 5.60
CA GLN A 83 2.27 18.61 6.47
C GLN A 83 1.00 19.02 5.71
N VAL A 84 1.12 19.41 4.44
CA VAL A 84 -0.05 19.72 3.59
C VAL A 84 -0.90 18.46 3.38
N ILE A 85 -0.24 17.34 3.08
CA ILE A 85 -0.90 16.03 2.89
C ILE A 85 -1.54 15.57 4.21
N ASN A 86 -0.84 15.68 5.33
CA ASN A 86 -1.37 15.29 6.64
C ASN A 86 -2.60 16.13 7.04
N ARG A 87 -2.59 17.44 6.76
CA ARG A 87 -3.75 18.30 7.02
C ARG A 87 -4.93 17.96 6.13
N ALA A 88 -4.68 17.68 4.85
CA ALA A 88 -5.72 17.25 3.91
C ALA A 88 -6.35 15.92 4.36
N LEU A 89 -5.55 14.95 4.78
CA LEU A 89 -6.05 13.69 5.34
C LEU A 89 -6.88 13.92 6.61
N LYS A 90 -6.37 14.72 7.56
CA LYS A 90 -7.09 15.02 8.80
C LYS A 90 -8.44 15.69 8.54
N LYS A 91 -8.48 16.61 7.57
CA LYS A 91 -9.72 17.25 7.13
C LYS A 91 -10.69 16.21 6.54
N LEU A 92 -10.23 15.35 5.62
CA LEU A 92 -11.04 14.28 5.04
C LEU A 92 -11.63 13.36 6.13
N ILE A 93 -10.84 13.00 7.14
CA ILE A 93 -11.29 12.18 8.28
C ILE A 93 -12.40 12.88 9.06
N GLN A 94 -12.21 14.16 9.39
CA GLN A 94 -13.19 14.95 10.16
C GLN A 94 -14.48 15.18 9.38
N ASP A 95 -14.38 15.51 8.09
CA ASP A 95 -15.52 15.82 7.23
C ASP A 95 -16.42 14.59 7.00
N ASN A 96 -15.89 13.37 7.19
CA ASN A 96 -16.60 12.11 6.94
C ASN A 96 -16.79 11.24 8.20
N ASP A 97 -16.54 11.78 9.40
CA ASP A 97 -16.63 11.06 10.68
C ASP A 97 -15.87 9.71 10.68
N LEU A 98 -14.67 9.72 10.11
CA LEU A 98 -13.84 8.52 9.98
C LEU A 98 -12.92 8.32 11.19
N PRO A 99 -12.42 7.09 11.41
CA PRO A 99 -11.42 6.82 12.43
C PRO A 99 -10.13 7.61 12.21
N ASP A 100 -9.57 8.16 13.29
CA ASP A 100 -8.32 8.91 13.24
C ASP A 100 -7.14 8.00 12.86
N VAL A 101 -6.54 8.29 11.71
CA VAL A 101 -5.41 7.57 11.13
C VAL A 101 -4.36 8.55 10.62
N VAL A 102 -3.09 8.17 10.75
CA VAL A 102 -1.97 8.96 10.23
C VAL A 102 -1.57 8.48 8.83
N PHE A 103 -0.93 9.34 8.04
CA PHE A 103 -0.58 8.99 6.65
C PHE A 103 0.33 7.75 6.55
N HIS A 104 1.17 7.50 7.56
CA HIS A 104 2.02 6.32 7.59
C HIS A 104 1.23 5.00 7.74
N SER A 105 0.02 5.04 8.31
CA SER A 105 -0.84 3.86 8.46
C SER A 105 -1.18 3.21 7.12
N PHE A 106 -1.29 3.99 6.04
CA PHE A 106 -1.51 3.44 4.69
C PHE A 106 -0.37 2.54 4.21
N ARG A 107 0.87 2.86 4.59
CA ARG A 107 2.02 2.00 4.29
C ARG A 107 1.90 0.67 5.01
N HIS A 108 1.54 0.70 6.30
CA HIS A 108 1.34 -0.51 7.07
C HIS A 108 0.20 -1.36 6.52
N ALA A 109 -0.95 -0.76 6.19
CA ALA A 109 -2.04 -1.49 5.54
C ALA A 109 -1.61 -2.11 4.21
N SER A 110 -0.86 -1.38 3.37
CA SER A 110 -0.33 -1.92 2.12
C SER A 110 0.56 -3.15 2.35
N ILE A 111 1.43 -3.12 3.36
CA ILE A 111 2.29 -4.26 3.73
C ILE A 111 1.45 -5.44 4.18
N THR A 112 0.53 -5.20 5.09
CA THR A 112 -0.40 -6.20 5.62
C THR A 112 -1.16 -6.90 4.50
N TYR A 113 -1.82 -6.16 3.62
CA TYR A 113 -2.61 -6.75 2.54
C TYR A 113 -1.74 -7.52 1.54
N LYS A 114 -0.56 -6.98 1.22
CA LYS A 114 0.39 -7.71 0.36
C LYS A 114 0.81 -9.04 0.96
N LEU A 115 1.07 -9.09 2.28
CA LEU A 115 1.40 -10.35 2.97
C LEU A 115 0.22 -11.32 3.00
N LYS A 116 -0.99 -10.81 3.27
CA LYS A 116 -2.20 -11.64 3.29
C LYS A 116 -2.48 -12.26 1.91
N TRP A 117 -2.33 -11.48 0.84
CA TRP A 117 -2.65 -11.94 -0.52
C TRP A 117 -1.56 -12.76 -1.20
N ASN A 118 -0.29 -12.55 -0.85
CA ASN A 118 0.83 -13.31 -1.43
C ASN A 118 1.16 -14.60 -0.66
N GLY A 119 0.32 -15.00 0.29
CA GLY A 119 0.53 -16.21 1.10
C GLY A 119 1.69 -16.10 2.09
N GLY A 120 2.04 -14.89 2.53
CA GLY A 120 3.10 -14.66 3.52
C GLY A 120 4.51 -14.62 2.95
N ASP A 121 4.70 -14.36 1.65
CA ASP A 121 6.03 -14.11 1.07
C ASP A 121 6.59 -12.77 1.57
N MET A 122 7.29 -12.87 2.70
CA MET A 122 7.89 -11.75 3.40
C MET A 122 8.98 -11.05 2.60
N LYS A 123 9.71 -11.77 1.74
CA LYS A 123 10.85 -11.24 1.02
C LYS A 123 10.41 -10.31 -0.10
N SER A 124 9.35 -10.68 -0.83
CA SER A 124 8.76 -9.81 -1.85
C SER A 124 8.17 -8.53 -1.23
N VAL A 125 7.46 -8.64 -0.11
CA VAL A 125 6.89 -7.46 0.58
C VAL A 125 7.98 -6.57 1.18
N GLN A 126 9.06 -7.15 1.71
CA GLN A 126 10.22 -6.38 2.18
C GLN A 126 10.85 -5.58 1.04
N GLY A 127 11.00 -6.18 -0.14
CA GLY A 127 11.51 -5.51 -1.35
C GLY A 127 10.71 -4.26 -1.69
N ASP A 128 9.38 -4.36 -1.75
CA ASP A 128 8.49 -3.22 -2.04
C ASP A 128 8.49 -2.15 -0.94
N SER A 129 8.45 -2.61 0.31
CA SER A 129 8.34 -1.74 1.48
C SER A 129 9.69 -1.19 1.96
N GLY A 130 10.82 -1.56 1.35
CA GLY A 130 12.13 -1.00 1.65
C GLY A 130 12.54 -1.08 3.12
N HIS A 131 11.97 -2.01 3.91
CA HIS A 131 12.37 -2.20 5.29
C HIS A 131 13.74 -2.86 5.33
N ALA A 132 14.70 -2.24 6.01
CA ALA A 132 16.04 -2.79 6.16
C ALA A 132 16.05 -4.11 6.95
N ARG A 133 15.05 -4.35 7.81
CA ARG A 133 14.90 -5.55 8.64
C ARG A 133 13.54 -6.20 8.40
N MET A 134 13.52 -7.53 8.31
CA MET A 134 12.28 -8.31 8.15
C MET A 134 11.40 -8.24 9.41
N ASP A 135 12.01 -8.05 10.59
CA ASP A 135 11.30 -7.95 11.87
C ASP A 135 10.19 -6.89 11.85
N MET A 136 10.45 -5.73 11.22
CA MET A 136 9.44 -4.67 11.10
C MET A 136 8.22 -5.07 10.26
N VAL A 137 8.40 -6.00 9.32
CA VAL A 137 7.32 -6.51 8.48
C VAL A 137 6.57 -7.63 9.21
N ALA A 138 7.28 -8.44 10.01
CA ALA A 138 6.72 -9.47 10.86
C ALA A 138 5.87 -8.89 12.01
N ASP A 139 6.34 -7.82 12.64
CA ASP A 139 5.63 -7.13 13.71
C ASP A 139 4.27 -6.61 13.23
N VAL A 140 4.25 -5.97 12.05
CA VAL A 140 3.02 -5.50 11.40
C VAL A 140 2.08 -6.65 11.09
N TYR A 141 2.60 -7.78 10.62
CA TYR A 141 1.80 -8.98 10.32
C TYR A 141 1.23 -9.64 11.57
N SER A 142 2.00 -9.67 12.67
CA SER A 142 1.64 -10.34 13.91
C SER A 142 0.28 -9.90 14.47
N HIS A 143 -0.12 -8.65 14.22
CA HIS A 143 -1.40 -8.08 14.64
C HIS A 143 -2.62 -8.57 13.85
N ILE A 144 -2.44 -9.13 12.65
CA ILE A 144 -3.54 -9.63 11.77
C ILE A 144 -3.81 -11.12 11.96
N ILE A 145 -2.87 -11.86 12.56
CA ILE A 145 -2.83 -13.32 12.54
C ILE A 145 -3.96 -14.00 13.36
N ASP A 146 -4.83 -13.27 14.07
CA ASP A 146 -5.88 -13.92 14.88
C ASP A 146 -7.04 -14.51 14.06
N GLU A 147 -7.34 -13.96 12.86
CA GLU A 147 -8.26 -14.61 11.92
C GLU A 147 -7.63 -15.84 11.27
N ASP A 148 -6.38 -15.72 10.83
CA ASP A 148 -5.63 -16.82 10.23
C ASP A 148 -5.38 -17.95 11.25
N ARG A 149 -5.20 -17.65 12.54
CA ARG A 149 -5.09 -18.64 13.62
C ARG A 149 -6.37 -19.44 13.80
N ARG A 150 -7.53 -18.79 13.73
CA ARG A 150 -8.83 -19.48 13.79
C ARG A 150 -9.05 -20.36 12.58
N TYR A 151 -8.73 -19.86 11.39
CA TYR A 151 -8.78 -20.66 10.16
C TYR A 151 -7.80 -21.84 10.20
N ASN A 152 -6.57 -21.64 10.69
CA ASN A 152 -5.58 -22.70 10.87
C ASN A 152 -6.06 -23.76 11.87
N ALA A 153 -6.69 -23.34 12.98
CA ALA A 153 -7.28 -24.27 13.95
C ALA A 153 -8.43 -25.08 13.33
N GLN A 154 -9.32 -24.45 12.54
CA GLN A 154 -10.38 -25.14 11.81
C GLN A 154 -9.81 -26.13 10.78
N LYS A 155 -8.78 -25.73 10.02
CA LYS A 155 -8.10 -26.61 9.07
C LYS A 155 -7.43 -27.79 9.75
N PHE A 156 -6.81 -27.57 10.91
CA PHE A 156 -6.24 -28.65 11.71
C PHE A 156 -7.33 -29.60 12.22
N GLU A 157 -8.45 -29.08 12.71
CA GLU A 157 -9.61 -29.88 13.11
C GLU A 157 -10.16 -30.72 11.94
N GLU A 158 -10.27 -30.15 10.74
CA GLU A 158 -10.74 -30.83 9.53
C GLU A 158 -9.76 -31.91 9.05
N GLN A 159 -8.47 -31.58 8.93
CA GLN A 159 -7.45 -32.41 8.29
C GLN A 159 -6.77 -33.40 9.25
N PHE A 160 -6.70 -33.07 10.54
CA PHE A 160 -6.11 -33.94 11.55
C PHE A 160 -7.20 -34.72 12.26
N TYR A 161 -8.11 -34.06 12.99
CA TYR A 161 -9.08 -34.76 13.85
C TYR A 161 -10.28 -35.37 13.10
N ASN A 162 -10.77 -34.70 12.04
CA ASN A 162 -11.92 -35.14 11.26
C ASN A 162 -11.57 -35.87 9.96
N ALA A 163 -10.29 -35.95 9.60
CA ALA A 163 -9.87 -36.80 8.50
C ALA A 163 -10.30 -38.25 8.79
N LYS A 164 -11.01 -38.85 7.83
CA LYS A 164 -11.63 -40.18 7.92
C LYS A 164 -10.66 -41.31 8.30
N GLY A 165 -9.35 -41.06 8.31
CA GLY A 165 -8.31 -42.01 8.71
C GLY A 165 -8.05 -42.14 10.21
N LEU A 166 -8.49 -41.20 11.06
CA LEU A 166 -8.23 -41.25 12.51
C LEU A 166 -9.37 -41.82 13.36
N LYS A 167 -10.62 -41.78 12.86
CA LYS A 167 -11.78 -42.36 13.57
C LYS A 167 -11.77 -43.90 13.63
N ASN A 168 -10.87 -44.55 12.88
CA ASN A 168 -10.72 -46.02 12.82
C ASN A 168 -9.27 -46.47 13.11
N ALA A 169 -8.44 -45.65 13.75
CA ALA A 169 -7.07 -46.04 14.07
C ALA A 169 -7.06 -47.05 15.23
N GLU A 170 -6.67 -48.31 14.96
CA GLU A 170 -6.45 -49.34 15.97
C GLU A 170 -5.32 -48.92 16.93
N GLU A 171 -5.49 -49.17 18.24
CA GLU A 171 -4.48 -48.91 19.26
C GLU A 171 -3.14 -49.59 18.90
N GLY A 172 -2.07 -48.81 18.81
CA GLY A 172 -0.70 -49.31 18.58
C GLY A 172 -0.18 -49.19 17.14
N LYS A 173 -0.94 -48.65 16.18
CA LYS A 173 -0.42 -48.27 14.85
C LYS A 173 -0.24 -46.76 14.74
N THR A 174 0.87 -46.33 14.15
CA THR A 174 1.14 -44.90 13.87
C THR A 174 0.03 -44.34 12.98
N ALA A 175 -0.60 -43.25 13.41
CA ALA A 175 -1.62 -42.57 12.63
C ALA A 175 -1.03 -42.18 11.26
N PRO A 176 -1.77 -42.38 10.15
CA PRO A 176 -1.31 -41.94 8.85
C PRO A 176 -1.08 -40.42 8.91
N MET A 177 0.12 -39.96 8.56
CA MET A 177 0.38 -38.53 8.49
C MET A 177 -0.57 -37.93 7.45
N PRO A 178 -1.28 -36.84 7.78
CA PRO A 178 -2.08 -36.14 6.79
C PRO A 178 -1.16 -35.74 5.64
N LYS A 179 -1.55 -36.11 4.42
CA LYS A 179 -0.87 -35.61 3.23
C LYS A 179 -1.18 -34.12 3.16
N PHE A 180 -0.21 -33.29 3.51
CA PHE A 180 -0.28 -31.88 3.20
C PHE A 180 -0.13 -31.76 1.69
N GLU A 181 -1.27 -31.64 1.00
CA GLU A 181 -1.27 -30.98 -0.31
C GLU A 181 -0.72 -29.58 -0.02
N THR A 182 0.52 -29.33 -0.46
CA THR A 182 1.06 -27.98 -0.50
C THR A 182 -0.01 -27.10 -1.13
N SER A 183 -0.39 -26.03 -0.43
CA SER A 183 -1.48 -25.10 -0.72
C SER A 183 -1.30 -24.28 -2.01
N VAL A 184 -0.58 -24.83 -2.99
CA VAL A 184 -0.40 -24.28 -4.33
C VAL A 184 -1.59 -24.66 -5.22
N GLU A 185 -2.29 -25.78 -4.98
CA GLU A 185 -3.31 -26.29 -5.93
C GLU A 185 -4.74 -25.74 -5.74
N LEU A 186 -5.04 -25.04 -4.65
CA LEU A 186 -6.38 -24.45 -4.41
C LEU A 186 -6.49 -22.98 -4.83
N LEU A 187 -5.46 -22.41 -5.47
CA LEU A 187 -5.42 -21.02 -5.94
C LEU A 187 -5.49 -20.86 -7.46
N ASP A 188 -5.70 -21.96 -8.21
CA ASP A 188 -5.73 -21.91 -9.67
C ASP A 188 -7.11 -22.29 -10.25
N PRO A 189 -8.06 -21.33 -10.37
CA PRO A 189 -9.13 -21.43 -11.35
C PRO A 189 -8.75 -20.74 -12.68
N MET A 190 -7.51 -20.29 -12.87
CA MET A 190 -7.12 -19.49 -14.05
C MET A 190 -6.09 -20.14 -14.98
N ALA A 191 -5.76 -21.42 -14.77
CA ALA A 191 -4.91 -22.19 -15.66
C ALA A 191 -5.71 -23.00 -16.70
N GLU A 192 -6.63 -22.38 -17.44
CA GLU A 192 -7.04 -22.88 -18.76
C GLU A 192 -7.03 -21.73 -19.76
N VAL A 193 -5.97 -21.67 -20.57
CA VAL A 193 -5.91 -20.84 -21.77
C VAL A 193 -6.72 -21.56 -22.86
N GLN A 194 -7.74 -20.88 -23.42
CA GLN A 194 -7.92 -20.62 -24.86
C GLN A 194 -9.39 -20.26 -25.19
N LYS A 195 -9.65 -19.00 -25.52
CA LYS A 195 -9.99 -18.57 -26.90
C LYS A 195 -10.17 -17.06 -26.97
N GLU A 196 -9.53 -16.48 -27.98
CA GLU A 196 -9.72 -15.11 -28.43
C GLU A 196 -11.21 -14.79 -28.57
N SER A 197 -11.66 -13.71 -27.93
CA SER A 197 -12.87 -13.00 -28.32
C SER A 197 -12.68 -11.51 -28.06
N GLU A 198 -13.34 -10.74 -28.91
CA GLU A 198 -12.93 -9.44 -29.42
C GLU A 198 -12.93 -8.32 -28.38
N VAL A 199 -12.02 -7.37 -28.58
CA VAL A 199 -11.88 -6.13 -27.81
C VAL A 199 -13.10 -5.24 -28.07
N GLU A 200 -14.09 -5.26 -27.19
CA GLU A 200 -14.98 -4.12 -27.01
C GLU A 200 -14.23 -3.04 -26.21
N LYS A 201 -13.98 -1.91 -26.88
CA LYS A 201 -13.40 -0.70 -26.27
C LYS A 201 -14.39 -0.11 -25.27
N GLU A 202 -14.30 -0.50 -24.01
CA GLU A 202 -14.83 0.34 -22.94
C GLU A 202 -13.98 1.61 -22.83
N LYS A 203 -14.65 2.77 -22.93
CA LYS A 203 -14.02 4.08 -22.80
C LYS A 203 -13.42 4.21 -21.38
N PRO A 204 -12.24 4.85 -21.22
CA PRO A 204 -11.71 5.11 -19.90
C PRO A 204 -12.68 6.06 -19.16
N ALA A 205 -13.22 5.62 -18.03
CA ALA A 205 -13.97 6.50 -17.14
C ALA A 205 -13.03 7.59 -16.60
N GLU A 206 -13.42 8.84 -16.79
CA GLU A 206 -12.76 10.00 -16.16
C GLU A 206 -13.10 9.96 -14.66
N ASN A 207 -12.23 9.37 -13.84
CA ASN A 207 -12.46 9.30 -12.41
C ASN A 207 -12.13 10.63 -11.75
N SER A 208 -13.16 11.45 -11.54
CA SER A 208 -13.02 12.77 -10.91
C SER A 208 -12.38 12.71 -9.52
N THR A 209 -11.78 13.82 -9.07
CA THR A 209 -11.18 13.95 -7.73
C THR A 209 -12.14 13.55 -6.60
N ASP A 210 -13.45 13.74 -6.82
CA ASP A 210 -14.51 13.37 -5.89
C ASP A 210 -14.69 11.85 -5.78
N GLU A 211 -14.47 11.10 -6.86
CA GLU A 211 -14.51 9.64 -6.84
C GLU A 211 -13.34 9.04 -6.06
N ASN A 212 -12.14 9.62 -6.19
CA ASN A 212 -10.99 9.17 -5.41
C ASN A 212 -11.18 9.44 -3.90
N ALA A 213 -11.80 10.57 -3.55
CA ALA A 213 -12.20 10.85 -2.18
C ALA A 213 -13.31 9.88 -1.70
N ALA A 214 -14.27 9.55 -2.57
CA ALA A 214 -15.32 8.56 -2.29
C ALA A 214 -14.74 7.14 -2.08
N LEU A 215 -13.70 6.75 -2.83
CA LEU A 215 -13.01 5.48 -2.64
C LEU A 215 -12.25 5.44 -1.32
N LEU A 216 -11.56 6.53 -0.95
CA LEU A 216 -10.87 6.63 0.33
C LEU A 216 -11.84 6.59 1.51
N THR A 217 -12.96 7.30 1.43
CA THR A 217 -14.00 7.27 2.47
C THR A 217 -14.62 5.88 2.56
N LYS A 218 -14.92 5.22 1.44
CA LYS A 218 -15.39 3.84 1.41
C LYS A 218 -14.39 2.87 2.05
N LEU A 219 -13.10 3.01 1.74
CA LEU A 219 -12.04 2.20 2.33
C LEU A 219 -11.93 2.41 3.84
N LEU A 220 -12.02 3.65 4.33
CA LEU A 220 -11.92 3.99 5.75
C LEU A 220 -13.21 3.72 6.54
N SER A 221 -14.36 3.64 5.87
CA SER A 221 -15.64 3.27 6.47
C SER A 221 -15.77 1.78 6.78
N ASN A 222 -14.93 0.94 6.17
CA ASN A 222 -14.91 -0.48 6.48
C ASN A 222 -14.34 -0.69 7.90
N PRO A 223 -15.07 -1.33 8.82
CA PRO A 223 -14.66 -1.44 10.23
C PRO A 223 -13.39 -2.29 10.41
N GLU A 224 -13.14 -3.27 9.55
CA GLU A 224 -11.92 -4.11 9.60
C GLU A 224 -10.69 -3.33 9.14
N THR A 225 -10.78 -2.61 8.02
CA THR A 225 -9.68 -1.76 7.51
C THR A 225 -9.38 -0.62 8.48
N ALA A 226 -10.42 -0.02 9.06
CA ALA A 226 -10.31 1.01 10.09
C ALA A 226 -9.64 0.50 11.37
N ALA A 227 -10.09 -0.64 11.89
CA ALA A 227 -9.52 -1.26 13.08
C ALA A 227 -8.05 -1.61 12.85
N LEU A 228 -7.74 -2.14 11.66
CA LEU A 228 -6.38 -2.42 11.22
C LEU A 228 -5.52 -1.16 11.21
N LEU A 229 -5.94 -0.12 10.49
CA LEU A 229 -5.21 1.14 10.37
C LEU A 229 -4.99 1.81 11.73
N LYS A 230 -5.97 1.71 12.63
CA LYS A 230 -5.92 2.25 13.99
C LYS A 230 -5.00 1.44 14.91
N ALA A 231 -4.98 0.11 14.79
CA ALA A 231 -4.02 -0.74 15.49
C ALA A 231 -2.59 -0.42 15.04
N LEU A 232 -2.39 -0.26 13.73
CA LEU A 232 -1.11 0.08 13.12
C LEU A 232 -0.65 1.50 13.41
N ALA A 233 -1.57 2.44 13.66
CA ALA A 233 -1.23 3.81 14.07
C ALA A 233 -0.68 3.89 15.50
N LYS A 234 -1.02 2.93 16.38
CA LYS A 234 -0.61 2.90 17.79
C LYS A 234 0.77 2.27 18.02
N THR A 235 1.28 1.53 17.04
CA THR A 235 2.58 0.83 17.10
C THR A 235 3.76 1.67 16.59
N ILE A 236 3.53 2.96 16.31
CA ILE A 236 4.52 3.94 15.86
C ILE A 236 4.85 4.92 16.99
#